data_AF-E0U4W5-F1
#
_entry.id   AF-E0U4W5-F1
#
_cell.length_a   1.000
_cell.length_b   1.000
_cell.length_c   1.000
_cell.angle_alpha   90.00
_cell.angle_beta   90.00
_cell.angle_gamma   90.00
#
_symmetry.space_group_name_H-M   'P 1'
#
loop_
_entity.id
_entity.type
_entity.pdbx_description
1 polymer ?
#
loop_
_entity_poly.entity_id
_entity_poly.type
_entity_poly.pdbx_seq_one_letter_code
_entity_poly.pdbx_strand_id
1 'polypeptide(L)'
;MMTMKVSTPKLAYVCSGLHAAKKFNINTIDWNYPMEIVTFNHEPNGPSSFKDAAVINMYSYFKGSAPQKEKIEHPVEQEGLTYIQEPNKPIYRYYHNGRYIKYQRFTASGELAVIDYFNENRQRFKREEYDSSGYVHSLMYMNLETNKPKQHLYLRADGTCYMTKWYKNDGTTEKIVIFDEKENIVNVLYSENELSYYFLSRLINKTEYLFLTSEVEIYTTLKSLSVKYSSMYLGFIETNEMLDNPEKEIGHLDAFVVPSLKKYHDTIEKTGPRTNIYYVSEEPFTRKRFVDKLIDQVTFNNQLKDMDVGLLTAEWQSKSKLYLSAKVEFKGDVPTHSIGRHKMYWKLKNKKSGTESTFNAKVSSEEELMFTVSGTLCVHSVLDQLSMIELYLCSEWDNSFFASSVRVTDPKDIPSSKHSILGWQITLAVENNYLHVHTAEGLRRKLMKRLFTKK
;
A
#
# COMPACT_ATOMS: atom_id res chain seq x y z
N MET A 1 33.61 -2.63 -15.39
CA MET A 1 32.19 -2.32 -15.59
C MET A 1 31.50 -2.60 -14.25
N MET A 2 31.24 -1.57 -13.44
CA MET A 2 30.60 -1.73 -12.13
C MET A 2 29.13 -2.04 -12.38
N THR A 3 28.74 -3.31 -12.26
CA THR A 3 27.34 -3.70 -12.13
C THR A 3 26.83 -3.09 -10.82
N MET A 4 26.15 -1.95 -10.90
CA MET A 4 25.34 -1.46 -9.79
C MET A 4 24.37 -2.61 -9.46
N LYS A 5 24.58 -3.24 -8.30
CA LYS A 5 23.56 -4.12 -7.72
C LYS A 5 22.34 -3.23 -7.53
N VAL A 6 21.34 -3.36 -8.39
CA VAL A 6 20.04 -2.77 -8.14
C VAL A 6 19.57 -3.39 -6.83
N SER A 7 19.47 -2.59 -5.77
CA SER A 7 19.02 -3.12 -4.49
C SER A 7 17.63 -3.72 -4.68
N THR A 8 17.36 -4.83 -4.02
CA THR A 8 15.99 -5.31 -3.87
C THR A 8 15.45 -4.76 -2.55
N PRO A 9 14.18 -4.33 -2.48
CA PRO A 9 13.18 -4.39 -3.54
C PRO A 9 13.32 -3.26 -4.60
N LYS A 10 12.81 -3.51 -5.82
CA LYS A 10 12.66 -2.45 -6.84
C LYS A 10 11.57 -1.45 -6.44
N LEU A 11 11.72 -0.20 -6.82
CA LEU A 11 10.69 0.81 -6.62
C LEU A 11 9.74 0.89 -7.81
N ALA A 12 8.43 0.80 -7.55
CA ALA A 12 7.41 1.00 -8.57
C ALA A 12 6.26 1.89 -8.05
N TYR A 13 5.91 2.92 -8.82
CA TYR A 13 4.71 3.73 -8.56
C TYR A 13 3.54 3.22 -9.40
N VAL A 14 2.47 2.79 -8.74
CA VAL A 14 1.29 2.19 -9.35
C VAL A 14 0.15 3.19 -9.38
N CYS A 15 -0.38 3.47 -10.56
CA CYS A 15 -1.46 4.42 -10.77
C CYS A 15 -2.42 3.97 -11.88
N SER A 16 -3.60 4.57 -11.93
CA SER A 16 -4.63 4.20 -12.92
C SER A 16 -4.15 4.49 -14.35
N GLY A 17 -3.52 5.64 -14.57
CA GLY A 17 -2.93 6.02 -15.85
C GLY A 17 -1.81 7.06 -15.70
N LEU A 18 -1.12 7.35 -16.79
CA LEU A 18 0.02 8.27 -16.77
C LEU A 18 -0.35 9.71 -16.39
N HIS A 19 -1.59 10.12 -16.61
CA HIS A 19 -2.09 11.42 -16.17
C HIS A 19 -2.07 11.57 -14.64
N ALA A 20 -2.32 10.49 -13.88
CA ALA A 20 -2.23 10.48 -12.43
C ALA A 20 -0.78 10.67 -11.98
N ALA A 21 0.16 9.91 -12.55
CA ALA A 21 1.58 10.09 -12.28
C ALA A 21 2.08 11.53 -12.58
N LYS A 22 1.62 12.15 -13.69
CA LYS A 22 1.93 13.55 -14.02
C LYS A 22 1.36 14.53 -12.99
N LYS A 23 0.10 14.34 -12.57
CA LYS A 23 -0.56 15.19 -11.57
C LYS A 23 0.24 15.26 -10.27
N PHE A 24 0.86 14.16 -9.88
CA PHE A 24 1.67 14.07 -8.65
C PHE A 24 3.15 14.40 -8.86
N ASN A 25 3.52 14.87 -10.05
CA ASN A 25 4.90 15.23 -10.41
C ASN A 25 5.88 14.07 -10.17
N ILE A 26 5.41 12.83 -10.31
CA ILE A 26 6.22 11.63 -10.07
C ILE A 26 7.43 11.56 -11.02
N ASN A 27 7.30 12.14 -12.21
CA ASN A 27 8.35 12.24 -13.22
C ASN A 27 9.37 13.35 -13.00
N THR A 28 9.09 14.36 -12.16
CA THR A 28 10.02 15.47 -11.91
C THR A 28 10.85 15.24 -10.65
N ILE A 29 10.52 14.20 -9.88
CA ILE A 29 11.32 13.78 -8.73
C ILE A 29 12.56 13.07 -9.27
N ASP A 30 13.73 13.59 -8.96
CA ASP A 30 14.98 12.85 -9.10
C ASP A 30 15.05 11.80 -7.99
N TRP A 31 14.52 10.61 -8.29
CA TRP A 31 14.47 9.50 -7.35
C TRP A 31 15.85 8.97 -7.00
N ASN A 32 16.91 9.29 -7.79
CA ASN A 32 18.27 8.74 -7.67
C ASN A 32 18.31 7.18 -7.63
N TYR A 33 17.17 6.58 -7.93
CA TYR A 33 16.82 5.19 -7.85
C TYR A 33 15.96 4.86 -9.07
N PRO A 34 16.23 3.79 -9.83
CA PRO A 34 15.41 3.42 -10.95
C PRO A 34 13.97 3.12 -10.49
N MET A 35 13.03 3.97 -10.90
CA MET A 35 11.61 3.78 -10.61
C MET A 35 10.86 3.34 -11.87
N GLU A 36 10.03 2.33 -11.71
CA GLU A 36 9.08 1.90 -12.73
C GLU A 36 7.70 2.55 -12.46
N ILE A 37 7.02 3.03 -13.50
CA ILE A 37 5.64 3.52 -13.39
C ILE A 37 4.73 2.44 -13.97
N VAL A 38 3.86 1.89 -13.12
CA VAL A 38 2.92 0.82 -13.49
C VAL A 38 1.54 1.41 -13.70
N THR A 39 0.95 1.19 -14.87
CA THR A 39 -0.37 1.75 -15.22
C THR A 39 -1.38 0.73 -15.70
N PHE A 40 -2.66 0.97 -15.40
CA PHE A 40 -3.75 0.05 -15.74
C PHE A 40 -4.58 0.48 -16.95
N ASN A 41 -4.71 1.77 -17.25
CA ASN A 41 -5.52 2.24 -18.37
C ASN A 41 -4.84 1.94 -19.71
N HIS A 42 -5.62 1.66 -20.76
CA HIS A 42 -5.08 1.41 -22.09
C HIS A 42 -4.59 2.74 -22.71
N GLU A 43 -3.28 2.96 -22.68
CA GLU A 43 -2.63 4.19 -23.16
C GLU A 43 -1.57 3.85 -24.22
N PRO A 44 -1.97 3.41 -25.44
CA PRO A 44 -1.05 2.87 -26.45
C PRO A 44 0.04 3.86 -26.89
N ASN A 45 -0.23 5.16 -26.78
CA ASN A 45 0.72 6.24 -27.14
C ASN A 45 1.35 6.93 -25.91
N GLY A 46 0.97 6.51 -24.69
CA GLY A 46 1.34 7.15 -23.42
C GLY A 46 2.83 7.12 -23.04
N PRO A 47 3.58 6.01 -23.25
CA PRO A 47 4.96 5.87 -22.75
C PRO A 47 5.95 6.93 -23.26
N SER A 48 5.69 7.53 -24.42
CA SER A 48 6.55 8.58 -25.03
C SER A 48 6.72 9.85 -24.19
N SER A 49 5.88 10.04 -23.15
CA SER A 49 5.90 11.23 -22.29
C SER A 49 6.89 11.17 -21.11
N PHE A 50 7.50 10.02 -20.82
CA PHE A 50 8.37 9.83 -19.65
C PHE A 50 9.76 9.41 -20.11
N LYS A 51 10.73 10.34 -20.05
CA LYS A 51 12.11 10.11 -20.55
C LYS A 51 13.00 9.36 -19.55
N ASP A 52 12.72 9.51 -18.26
CA ASP A 52 13.64 9.07 -17.18
C ASP A 52 13.08 7.92 -16.32
N ALA A 53 11.84 7.47 -16.56
CA ALA A 53 11.21 6.37 -15.83
C ALA A 53 10.68 5.31 -16.81
N ALA A 54 10.91 4.04 -16.49
CA ALA A 54 10.38 2.94 -17.29
C ALA A 54 8.87 2.79 -17.03
N VAL A 55 8.05 2.88 -18.08
CA VAL A 55 6.60 2.70 -17.97
C VAL A 55 6.22 1.25 -18.29
N ILE A 56 5.59 0.57 -17.34
CA ILE A 56 5.03 -0.77 -17.51
C ILE A 56 3.50 -0.64 -17.53
N ASN A 57 2.93 -0.60 -18.74
CA ASN A 57 1.48 -0.60 -18.90
C ASN A 57 0.93 -2.03 -18.95
N MET A 58 -0.19 -2.27 -18.26
CA MET A 58 -0.86 -3.57 -18.20
C MET A 58 -1.18 -4.16 -19.58
N TYR A 59 -1.69 -3.35 -20.51
CA TYR A 59 -2.04 -3.84 -21.85
C TYR A 59 -0.80 -4.12 -22.69
N SER A 60 0.20 -3.22 -22.64
CA SER A 60 1.48 -3.43 -23.32
C SER A 60 2.21 -4.68 -22.81
N TYR A 61 2.10 -4.99 -21.51
CA TYR A 61 2.67 -6.20 -20.93
C TYR A 61 2.10 -7.48 -21.56
N PHE A 62 0.78 -7.54 -21.77
CA PHE A 62 0.15 -8.70 -22.43
C PHE A 62 0.31 -8.69 -23.96
N LYS A 63 0.50 -7.52 -24.58
CA LYS A 63 0.76 -7.40 -26.01
C LYS A 63 2.07 -8.11 -26.42
N GLY A 64 3.08 -8.09 -25.55
CA GLY A 64 4.39 -8.68 -25.80
C GLY A 64 5.30 -7.78 -26.65
N SER A 65 6.43 -8.32 -27.12
CA SER A 65 7.39 -7.59 -27.94
C SER A 65 6.80 -7.24 -29.30
N ALA A 66 6.93 -5.98 -29.71
CA ALA A 66 6.51 -5.54 -31.03
C ALA A 66 7.72 -5.57 -32.01
N PRO A 67 7.65 -6.27 -33.14
CA PRO A 67 8.61 -6.09 -34.22
C PRO A 67 8.54 -4.65 -34.74
N GLN A 68 9.67 -4.13 -35.21
CA GLN A 68 9.73 -2.86 -35.93
C GLN A 68 8.93 -3.00 -37.23
N LYS A 69 8.08 -2.01 -37.51
CA LYS A 69 7.23 -2.01 -38.71
C LYS A 69 7.47 -0.79 -39.56
N GLU A 70 7.23 -0.97 -40.86
CA GLU A 70 7.11 0.15 -41.79
C GLU A 70 5.80 0.90 -41.53
N LYS A 71 5.86 2.24 -41.57
CA LYS A 71 4.70 3.09 -41.38
C LYS A 71 3.74 2.91 -42.57
N ILE A 72 2.45 2.68 -42.28
CA ILE A 72 1.39 2.64 -43.29
C ILE A 72 0.77 4.02 -43.43
N GLU A 73 0.80 4.56 -44.65
CA GLU A 73 0.04 5.74 -45.01
C GLU A 73 -1.37 5.35 -45.45
N HIS A 74 -2.36 6.08 -44.95
CA HIS A 74 -3.77 5.85 -45.26
C HIS A 74 -4.31 7.02 -46.09
N PRO A 75 -4.56 6.83 -47.40
CA PRO A 75 -5.09 7.90 -48.22
C PRO A 75 -6.54 8.25 -47.85
N VAL A 76 -6.88 9.53 -48.00
CA VAL A 76 -8.26 10.02 -47.87
C VAL A 76 -9.10 9.53 -49.05
N GLU A 77 -8.60 9.65 -50.28
CA GLU A 77 -9.29 9.11 -51.44
C GLU A 77 -9.29 7.58 -51.40
N GLN A 78 -10.48 6.98 -51.56
CA GLN A 78 -10.65 5.54 -51.51
C GLN A 78 -11.47 5.08 -52.71
N GLU A 79 -10.98 4.04 -53.37
CA GLU A 79 -11.57 3.54 -54.62
C GLU A 79 -13.06 3.19 -54.45
N GLY A 80 -13.88 3.68 -55.37
CA GLY A 80 -15.32 3.44 -55.39
C GLY A 80 -16.13 4.20 -54.33
N LEU A 81 -15.52 5.12 -53.57
CA LEU A 81 -16.18 5.89 -52.51
C LEU A 81 -16.15 7.39 -52.80
N THR A 82 -17.27 8.06 -52.52
CA THR A 82 -17.34 9.52 -52.44
C THR A 82 -17.26 9.95 -50.98
N TYR A 83 -16.70 11.12 -50.69
CA TYR A 83 -16.56 11.58 -49.31
C TYR A 83 -16.88 13.06 -49.12
N ILE A 84 -17.20 13.42 -47.88
CA ILE A 84 -17.37 14.80 -47.41
C ILE A 84 -16.40 15.00 -46.25
N GLN A 85 -15.61 16.08 -46.31
CA GLN A 85 -14.79 16.54 -45.19
C GLN A 85 -15.60 17.45 -44.28
N GLU A 86 -15.50 17.26 -42.97
CA GLU A 86 -16.07 18.19 -41.99
C GLU A 86 -15.29 19.52 -42.00
N PRO A 87 -15.96 20.69 -41.97
CA PRO A 87 -15.29 21.98 -41.99
C PRO A 87 -14.22 22.12 -40.90
N ASN A 88 -12.99 22.47 -41.30
CA ASN A 88 -11.85 22.70 -40.41
C ASN A 88 -11.47 21.52 -39.50
N LYS A 89 -11.87 20.29 -39.84
CA LYS A 89 -11.51 19.09 -39.07
C LYS A 89 -10.93 18.02 -40.00
N PRO A 90 -9.92 17.25 -39.55
CA PRO A 90 -9.36 16.12 -40.30
C PRO A 90 -10.29 14.89 -40.18
N ILE A 91 -11.55 15.07 -40.56
CA ILE A 91 -12.64 14.11 -40.40
C ILE A 91 -13.36 13.97 -41.73
N TYR A 92 -13.55 12.73 -42.18
CA TYR A 92 -14.10 12.40 -43.47
C TYR A 92 -15.24 11.39 -43.33
N ARG A 93 -16.34 11.63 -44.05
CA ARG A 93 -17.52 10.77 -44.11
C ARG A 93 -17.64 10.19 -45.51
N TYR A 94 -17.66 8.87 -45.61
CA TYR A 94 -17.61 8.17 -46.89
C TYR A 94 -18.96 7.55 -47.24
N TYR A 95 -19.28 7.60 -48.52
CA TYR A 95 -20.51 7.13 -49.11
C TYR A 95 -20.23 6.20 -50.28
N HIS A 96 -21.08 5.20 -50.44
CA HIS A 96 -21.12 4.32 -51.61
C HIS A 96 -22.56 4.23 -52.08
N ASN A 97 -22.82 4.58 -53.34
CA ASN A 97 -24.17 4.61 -53.93
C ASN A 97 -25.20 5.34 -53.04
N GLY A 98 -24.82 6.51 -52.51
CA GLY A 98 -25.67 7.33 -51.63
C GLY A 98 -25.78 6.85 -50.19
N ARG A 99 -25.24 5.68 -49.82
CA ARG A 99 -25.28 5.14 -48.46
C ARG A 99 -24.05 5.54 -47.67
N TYR A 100 -24.24 5.96 -46.42
CA TYR A 100 -23.14 6.29 -45.51
C TYR A 100 -22.54 5.02 -44.90
N ILE A 101 -21.30 4.69 -45.29
CA ILE A 101 -20.69 3.39 -44.94
C ILE A 101 -19.59 3.49 -43.89
N LYS A 102 -18.84 4.60 -43.85
CA LYS A 102 -17.76 4.76 -42.88
C LYS A 102 -17.41 6.21 -42.57
N TYR A 103 -16.84 6.39 -41.40
CA TYR A 103 -16.26 7.62 -40.88
C TYR A 103 -14.76 7.39 -40.68
N GLN A 104 -13.92 8.33 -41.08
CA GLN A 104 -12.51 8.32 -40.73
C GLN A 104 -12.12 9.61 -40.03
N ARG A 105 -11.26 9.49 -39.03
CA ARG A 105 -10.63 10.63 -38.35
C ARG A 105 -9.13 10.45 -38.36
N PHE A 106 -8.46 11.50 -38.81
CA PHE A 106 -7.02 11.63 -38.76
C PHE A 106 -6.62 12.50 -37.57
N THR A 107 -5.38 12.33 -37.10
CA THR A 107 -4.74 13.24 -36.13
C THR A 107 -4.44 14.58 -36.79
N ALA A 108 -4.06 15.58 -35.99
CA ALA A 108 -3.55 16.85 -36.53
C ALA A 108 -2.26 16.68 -37.35
N SER A 109 -1.49 15.61 -37.10
CA SER A 109 -0.30 15.21 -37.87
C SER A 109 -0.63 14.45 -39.18
N GLY A 110 -1.91 14.22 -39.48
CA GLY A 110 -2.34 13.53 -40.70
C GLY A 110 -2.30 12.01 -40.63
N GLU A 111 -2.15 11.42 -39.44
CA GLU A 111 -2.13 9.96 -39.25
C GLU A 111 -3.55 9.46 -39.01
N LEU A 112 -3.94 8.35 -39.62
CA LEU A 112 -5.26 7.77 -39.38
C LEU A 112 -5.34 7.34 -37.92
N ALA A 113 -6.37 7.80 -37.20
CA ALA A 113 -6.58 7.50 -35.79
C ALA A 113 -7.73 6.50 -35.59
N VAL A 114 -8.84 6.69 -36.31
CA VAL A 114 -10.07 5.91 -36.11
C VAL A 114 -10.83 5.73 -37.41
N ILE A 115 -11.39 4.54 -37.61
CA ILE A 115 -12.46 4.28 -38.58
C ILE A 115 -13.70 3.74 -37.86
N ASP A 116 -14.87 4.35 -38.08
CA ASP A 116 -16.16 3.75 -37.70
C ASP A 116 -16.89 3.24 -38.95
N TYR A 117 -17.40 2.02 -38.90
CA TYR A 117 -18.18 1.40 -39.97
C TYR A 117 -19.67 1.36 -39.61
N PHE A 118 -20.52 1.64 -40.59
CA PHE A 118 -21.96 1.74 -40.44
C PHE A 118 -22.68 0.70 -41.30
N ASN A 119 -23.75 0.12 -40.77
CA ASN A 119 -24.62 -0.78 -41.51
C ASN A 119 -25.61 0.02 -42.41
N GLU A 120 -26.48 -0.69 -43.12
CA GLU A 120 -27.46 -0.08 -44.02
C GLU A 120 -28.43 0.88 -43.31
N ASN A 121 -28.70 0.65 -42.03
CA ASN A 121 -29.56 1.49 -41.18
C ASN A 121 -28.78 2.62 -40.49
N ARG A 122 -27.54 2.90 -40.91
CA ARG A 122 -26.66 3.93 -40.33
C ARG A 122 -26.30 3.68 -38.85
N GLN A 123 -26.41 2.45 -38.37
CA GLN A 123 -25.94 2.07 -37.04
C GLN A 123 -24.48 1.68 -37.13
N ARG A 124 -23.66 2.24 -36.24
CA ARG A 124 -22.25 1.86 -36.14
C ARG A 124 -22.16 0.44 -35.60
N PHE A 125 -21.49 -0.45 -36.32
CA PHE A 125 -21.34 -1.85 -35.91
C PHE A 125 -19.89 -2.23 -35.58
N LYS A 126 -18.91 -1.47 -36.09
CA LYS A 126 -17.48 -1.74 -35.90
C LYS A 126 -16.71 -0.42 -35.80
N ARG A 127 -15.70 -0.38 -34.93
CA ARG A 127 -14.69 0.68 -34.82
C ARG A 127 -13.30 0.06 -34.85
N GLU A 128 -12.41 0.66 -35.63
CA GLU A 128 -10.98 0.35 -35.63
C GLU A 128 -10.21 1.58 -35.13
N GLU A 129 -9.24 1.36 -34.25
CA GLU A 129 -8.31 2.39 -33.79
C GLU A 129 -6.88 2.03 -34.20
N TYR A 130 -6.17 3.05 -34.64
CA TYR A 130 -4.89 2.94 -35.33
C TYR A 130 -3.77 3.56 -34.49
N ASP A 131 -2.62 2.87 -34.47
CA ASP A 131 -1.42 3.38 -33.82
C ASP A 131 -0.69 4.40 -34.71
N SER A 132 0.35 5.05 -34.19
CA SER A 132 1.13 6.05 -34.95
C SER A 132 1.88 5.46 -36.15
N SER A 133 1.99 4.13 -36.24
CA SER A 133 2.57 3.44 -37.39
C SER A 133 1.52 3.07 -38.45
N GLY A 134 0.24 3.38 -38.20
CA GLY A 134 -0.86 3.13 -39.13
C GLY A 134 -1.45 1.72 -39.06
N TYR A 135 -1.17 0.95 -38.00
CA TYR A 135 -1.75 -0.39 -37.82
C TYR A 135 -2.90 -0.38 -36.83
N VAL A 136 -3.90 -1.24 -37.06
CA VAL A 136 -4.99 -1.45 -36.10
C VAL A 136 -4.43 -2.08 -34.84
N HIS A 137 -4.55 -1.40 -33.70
CA HIS A 137 -4.16 -1.95 -32.39
C HIS A 137 -5.38 -2.31 -31.52
N SER A 138 -6.57 -1.86 -31.93
CA SER A 138 -7.81 -1.97 -31.17
C SER A 138 -8.99 -2.04 -32.13
N LEU A 139 -9.83 -3.06 -31.93
CA LEU A 139 -11.01 -3.34 -32.76
C LEU A 139 -12.23 -3.54 -31.86
N MET A 140 -13.27 -2.74 -32.04
CA MET A 140 -14.49 -2.78 -31.23
C MET A 140 -15.70 -3.17 -32.09
N TYR A 141 -16.49 -4.12 -31.63
CA TYR A 141 -17.81 -4.43 -32.16
C TYR A 141 -18.89 -3.81 -31.27
N MET A 142 -19.83 -3.10 -31.91
CA MET A 142 -20.78 -2.25 -31.21
C MET A 142 -22.13 -2.95 -31.04
N ASN A 143 -22.79 -2.71 -29.92
CA ASN A 143 -24.21 -2.98 -29.79
C ASN A 143 -24.99 -2.01 -30.69
N LEU A 144 -25.84 -2.52 -31.59
CA LEU A 144 -26.53 -1.73 -32.60
C LEU A 144 -27.63 -0.81 -32.00
N GLU A 145 -28.15 -1.13 -30.82
CA GLU A 145 -29.19 -0.36 -30.15
C GLU A 145 -28.60 0.76 -29.30
N THR A 146 -27.59 0.44 -28.48
CA THR A 146 -27.02 1.40 -27.52
C THR A 146 -25.82 2.16 -28.06
N ASN A 147 -25.25 1.70 -29.19
CA ASN A 147 -24.01 2.21 -29.77
C ASN A 147 -22.81 2.18 -28.79
N LYS A 148 -22.87 1.32 -27.77
CA LYS A 148 -21.78 1.02 -26.83
C LYS A 148 -20.99 -0.21 -27.30
N PRO A 149 -19.69 -0.33 -26.96
CA PRO A 149 -18.93 -1.54 -27.25
C PRO A 149 -19.60 -2.76 -26.62
N LYS A 150 -19.78 -3.83 -27.40
CA LYS A 150 -20.20 -5.16 -26.94
C LYS A 150 -19.00 -6.09 -26.81
N GLN A 151 -18.03 -5.94 -27.70
CA GLN A 151 -16.79 -6.70 -27.71
C GLN A 151 -15.63 -5.80 -28.14
N HIS A 152 -14.49 -5.94 -27.50
CA HIS A 152 -13.28 -5.18 -27.80
C HIS A 152 -12.08 -6.12 -27.85
N LEU A 153 -11.42 -6.16 -29.01
CA LEU A 153 -10.22 -6.93 -29.29
C LEU A 153 -9.02 -5.98 -29.26
N TYR A 154 -8.02 -6.33 -28.47
CA TYR A 154 -6.72 -5.68 -28.46
C TYR A 154 -5.73 -6.53 -29.25
N LEU A 155 -5.03 -5.87 -30.17
CA LEU A 155 -4.25 -6.55 -31.21
C LEU A 155 -2.75 -6.34 -31.04
N ARG A 156 -1.99 -7.38 -31.36
CA ARG A 156 -0.54 -7.35 -31.51
C ARG A 156 -0.17 -6.65 -32.81
N ALA A 157 1.13 -6.50 -32.98
CA ALA A 157 1.72 -5.98 -34.20
C ALA A 157 1.30 -6.78 -35.45
N ASP A 158 1.34 -8.10 -35.42
CA ASP A 158 0.95 -8.94 -36.56
C ASP A 158 -0.58 -8.98 -36.82
N GLY A 159 -1.38 -8.28 -36.03
CA GLY A 159 -2.84 -8.30 -36.12
C GLY A 159 -3.51 -9.42 -35.31
N THR A 160 -2.73 -10.32 -34.69
CA THR A 160 -3.28 -11.35 -33.80
C THR A 160 -3.83 -10.74 -32.52
N CYS A 161 -4.87 -11.33 -31.95
CA CYS A 161 -5.48 -10.83 -30.72
C CYS A 161 -4.71 -11.35 -29.49
N TYR A 162 -4.35 -10.46 -28.57
CA TYR A 162 -3.76 -10.84 -27.28
C TYR A 162 -4.75 -10.74 -26.11
N MET A 163 -5.81 -9.95 -26.28
CA MET A 163 -6.84 -9.78 -25.26
C MET A 163 -8.18 -9.45 -25.91
N THR A 164 -9.24 -10.12 -25.48
CA THR A 164 -10.62 -9.77 -25.83
C THR A 164 -11.39 -9.41 -24.56
N LYS A 165 -12.18 -8.34 -24.61
CA LYS A 165 -13.14 -7.94 -23.57
C LYS A 165 -14.55 -7.99 -24.12
N TRP A 166 -15.47 -8.54 -23.34
CA TRP A 166 -16.90 -8.48 -23.58
C TRP A 166 -17.54 -7.59 -22.53
N TYR A 167 -18.56 -6.84 -22.94
CA TYR A 167 -19.26 -5.90 -22.08
C TYR A 167 -20.74 -6.25 -22.00
N LYS A 168 -21.30 -6.11 -20.80
CA LYS A 168 -22.74 -6.13 -20.57
C LYS A 168 -23.38 -4.86 -21.12
N ASN A 169 -24.71 -4.84 -21.19
CA ASN A 169 -25.47 -3.68 -21.69
C ASN A 169 -25.26 -2.40 -20.85
N ASP A 170 -24.95 -2.53 -19.57
CA ASP A 170 -24.62 -1.40 -18.69
C ASP A 170 -23.22 -0.81 -18.96
N GLY A 171 -22.36 -1.54 -19.70
CA GLY A 171 -20.98 -1.17 -20.02
C GLY A 171 -19.95 -1.79 -19.09
N THR A 172 -20.37 -2.56 -18.08
CA THR A 172 -19.45 -3.29 -17.21
C THR A 172 -18.86 -4.50 -17.93
N THR A 173 -17.64 -4.87 -17.55
CA THR A 173 -16.96 -6.04 -18.09
C THR A 173 -17.76 -7.31 -17.75
N GLU A 174 -18.10 -8.06 -18.79
CA GLU A 174 -18.70 -9.39 -18.68
C GLU A 174 -17.63 -10.47 -18.57
N LYS A 175 -16.61 -10.36 -19.43
CA LYS A 175 -15.57 -11.37 -19.59
C LYS A 175 -14.33 -10.72 -20.21
N ILE A 176 -13.16 -11.23 -19.85
CA ILE A 176 -11.87 -10.90 -20.45
C ILE A 176 -11.18 -12.24 -20.76
N VAL A 177 -10.68 -12.41 -21.98
CA VAL A 177 -9.89 -13.59 -22.37
C VAL A 177 -8.53 -13.11 -22.84
N ILE A 178 -7.48 -13.73 -22.30
CA ILE A 178 -6.08 -13.41 -22.61
C ILE A 178 -5.50 -14.57 -23.41
N PHE A 179 -4.79 -14.24 -24.48
CA PHE A 179 -4.20 -15.20 -25.40
C PHE A 179 -2.66 -15.13 -25.38
N ASP A 180 -1.99 -16.26 -25.59
CA ASP A 180 -0.55 -16.28 -25.87
C ASP A 180 -0.26 -15.95 -27.35
N GLU A 181 1.01 -15.99 -27.74
CA GLU A 181 1.45 -15.75 -29.13
C GLU A 181 1.02 -16.84 -30.11
N LYS A 182 0.59 -18.00 -29.60
CA LYS A 182 0.08 -19.14 -30.39
C LYS A 182 -1.45 -19.20 -30.39
N GLU A 183 -2.11 -18.11 -29.96
CA GLU A 183 -3.56 -17.97 -29.87
C GLU A 183 -4.24 -18.94 -28.87
N ASN A 184 -3.49 -19.57 -27.97
CA ASN A 184 -4.07 -20.36 -26.89
C ASN A 184 -4.63 -19.45 -25.80
N ILE A 185 -5.73 -19.86 -25.18
CA ILE A 185 -6.31 -19.17 -24.03
C ILE A 185 -5.40 -19.39 -22.82
N VAL A 186 -4.79 -18.31 -22.33
CA VAL A 186 -3.93 -18.31 -21.13
C VAL A 186 -4.76 -18.11 -19.87
N ASN A 187 -5.78 -17.25 -19.93
CA ASN A 187 -6.64 -16.99 -18.79
C ASN A 187 -8.01 -16.42 -19.21
N VAL A 188 -8.99 -16.59 -18.33
CA VAL A 188 -10.34 -16.01 -18.46
C VAL A 188 -10.67 -15.31 -17.14
N LEU A 189 -11.01 -14.03 -17.23
CA LEU A 189 -11.30 -13.15 -16.10
C LEU A 189 -12.68 -12.51 -16.28
N TYR A 190 -13.29 -12.05 -15.20
CA TYR A 190 -14.68 -11.54 -15.21
C TYR A 190 -14.83 -10.10 -14.72
N SER A 191 -13.71 -9.42 -14.41
CA SER A 191 -13.71 -8.01 -14.02
C SER A 191 -12.38 -7.31 -14.34
N GLU A 192 -12.39 -5.98 -14.38
CA GLU A 192 -11.16 -5.18 -14.48
C GLU A 192 -10.24 -5.37 -13.26
N ASN A 193 -10.83 -5.53 -12.07
CA ASN A 193 -10.06 -5.79 -10.84
C ASN A 193 -9.30 -7.12 -10.92
N GLU A 194 -9.93 -8.17 -11.46
CA GLU A 194 -9.25 -9.44 -11.72
C GLU A 194 -8.11 -9.29 -12.73
N LEU A 195 -8.27 -8.46 -13.75
CA LEU A 195 -7.20 -8.18 -14.73
C LEU A 195 -6.02 -7.46 -14.09
N SER A 196 -6.27 -6.41 -13.32
CA SER A 196 -5.23 -5.68 -12.57
C SER A 196 -4.53 -6.60 -11.57
N TYR A 197 -5.27 -7.40 -10.82
CA TYR A 197 -4.72 -8.39 -9.88
C TYR A 197 -3.84 -9.42 -10.60
N TYR A 198 -4.33 -9.98 -11.70
CA TYR A 198 -3.60 -10.97 -12.50
C TYR A 198 -2.30 -10.38 -13.07
N PHE A 199 -2.35 -9.16 -13.60
CA PHE A 199 -1.18 -8.46 -14.10
C PHE A 199 -0.15 -8.20 -12.99
N LEU A 200 -0.55 -7.59 -11.87
CA LEU A 200 0.35 -7.28 -10.75
C LEU A 200 0.97 -8.56 -10.17
N SER A 201 0.20 -9.63 -10.03
CA SER A 201 0.73 -10.92 -9.54
C SER A 201 1.86 -11.47 -10.42
N ARG A 202 1.78 -11.26 -11.74
CA ARG A 202 2.82 -11.66 -12.70
C ARG A 202 4.08 -10.80 -12.55
N LEU A 203 3.95 -9.53 -12.15
CA LEU A 203 5.10 -8.67 -11.84
C LEU A 203 5.78 -9.10 -10.54
N ILE A 204 5.00 -9.30 -9.47
CA ILE A 204 5.49 -9.71 -8.14
C ILE A 204 6.24 -11.04 -8.21
N ASN A 205 5.75 -12.00 -9.00
CA ASN A 205 6.41 -13.29 -9.17
C ASN A 205 7.78 -13.22 -9.90
N LYS A 206 8.12 -12.10 -10.53
CA LYS A 206 9.40 -11.93 -11.25
C LYS A 206 10.46 -11.27 -10.38
N THR A 207 10.08 -10.37 -9.49
CA THR A 207 11.00 -9.60 -8.66
C THR A 207 10.28 -9.00 -7.47
N GLU A 208 11.02 -8.74 -6.39
CA GLU A 208 10.52 -8.00 -5.24
C GLU A 208 10.31 -6.54 -5.61
N TYR A 209 9.13 -6.02 -5.27
CA TYR A 209 8.75 -4.64 -5.48
C TYR A 209 8.33 -4.00 -4.16
N LEU A 210 8.72 -2.75 -3.98
CA LEU A 210 7.97 -1.81 -3.19
C LEU A 210 7.03 -1.06 -4.12
N PHE A 211 5.75 -1.37 -4.02
CA PHE A 211 4.72 -0.66 -4.75
C PHE A 211 4.24 0.53 -3.94
N LEU A 212 4.43 1.73 -4.47
CA LEU A 212 3.86 2.97 -3.95
C LEU A 212 2.63 3.34 -4.77
N THR A 213 1.58 3.82 -4.13
CA THR A 213 0.45 4.44 -4.80
C THR A 213 -0.07 5.62 -4.01
N SER A 214 -0.86 6.48 -4.65
CA SER A 214 -1.61 7.55 -3.99
C SER A 214 -3.09 7.49 -4.31
N GLU A 215 -3.57 6.37 -4.88
CA GLU A 215 -4.97 6.13 -5.23
C GLU A 215 -5.53 5.03 -4.31
N VAL A 216 -6.62 5.32 -3.59
CA VAL A 216 -7.18 4.44 -2.55
C VAL A 216 -7.73 3.13 -3.13
N GLU A 217 -8.32 3.17 -4.32
CA GLU A 217 -8.82 1.97 -5.01
C GLU A 217 -7.67 1.02 -5.38
N ILE A 218 -6.54 1.58 -5.83
CA ILE A 218 -5.33 0.81 -6.17
C ILE A 218 -4.69 0.27 -4.90
N TYR A 219 -4.60 1.09 -3.85
CA TYR A 219 -4.11 0.66 -2.54
C TYR A 219 -4.86 -0.56 -2.03
N THR A 220 -6.20 -0.58 -2.13
CA THR A 220 -7.03 -1.71 -1.71
C THR A 220 -6.65 -2.99 -2.46
N THR A 221 -6.40 -2.88 -3.76
CA THR A 221 -5.94 -4.01 -4.60
C THR A 221 -4.55 -4.48 -4.17
N LEU A 222 -3.60 -3.56 -3.99
CA LEU A 222 -2.25 -3.88 -3.58
C LEU A 222 -2.19 -4.49 -2.16
N LYS A 223 -3.01 -4.00 -1.22
CA LYS A 223 -3.18 -4.58 0.12
C LYS A 223 -3.65 -6.03 0.06
N SER A 224 -4.59 -6.35 -0.82
CA SER A 224 -5.03 -7.75 -1.01
C SER A 224 -3.92 -8.65 -1.56
N LEU A 225 -3.01 -8.09 -2.38
CA LEU A 225 -1.86 -8.79 -2.93
C LEU A 225 -0.77 -8.99 -1.89
N SER A 226 -0.47 -7.99 -1.05
CA SER A 226 0.59 -8.10 -0.02
C SER A 226 0.28 -9.18 1.02
N VAL A 227 -1.00 -9.44 1.31
CA VAL A 227 -1.42 -10.57 2.17
C VAL A 227 -1.11 -11.92 1.53
N LYS A 228 -1.12 -12.03 0.20
CA LYS A 228 -0.85 -13.28 -0.52
C LYS A 228 0.62 -13.47 -0.87
N TYR A 229 1.35 -12.38 -1.12
CA TYR A 229 2.73 -12.40 -1.59
C TYR A 229 3.64 -11.71 -0.56
N SER A 230 4.32 -12.51 0.26
CA SER A 230 5.24 -12.01 1.28
C SER A 230 6.48 -11.29 0.72
N SER A 231 6.79 -11.47 -0.57
CA SER A 231 7.89 -10.83 -1.28
C SER A 231 7.54 -9.42 -1.83
N MET A 232 6.32 -8.96 -1.58
CA MET A 232 5.83 -7.64 -2.00
C MET A 232 5.80 -6.70 -0.79
N TYR A 233 6.33 -5.49 -0.99
CA TYR A 233 6.21 -4.40 -0.05
C TYR A 233 5.21 -3.36 -0.57
N LEU A 234 4.48 -2.73 0.33
CA LEU A 234 3.37 -1.84 0.04
C LEU A 234 3.57 -0.47 0.69
N GLY A 235 3.53 0.60 -0.09
CA GLY A 235 3.46 1.94 0.44
C GLY A 235 2.34 2.79 -0.14
N PHE A 236 1.97 3.80 0.63
CA PHE A 236 0.95 4.77 0.27
C PHE A 236 1.46 6.19 0.47
N ILE A 237 1.23 7.05 -0.51
CA ILE A 237 1.59 8.46 -0.48
C ILE A 237 0.29 9.26 -0.41
N GLU A 238 0.03 9.87 0.74
CA GLU A 238 -1.06 10.83 0.85
C GLU A 238 -0.75 12.06 0.01
N THR A 239 -1.69 12.40 -0.86
CA THR A 239 -1.65 13.57 -1.72
C THR A 239 -3.00 14.27 -1.65
N ASN A 240 -3.82 14.15 -2.70
CA ASN A 240 -5.20 14.60 -2.70
C ASN A 240 -6.15 13.58 -2.07
N GLU A 241 -5.79 12.31 -2.15
CA GLU A 241 -6.51 11.23 -1.47
C GLU A 241 -5.84 10.92 -0.14
N MET A 242 -6.66 10.59 0.85
CA MET A 242 -6.24 10.26 2.21
C MET A 242 -6.81 8.90 2.60
N LEU A 243 -6.09 8.19 3.46
CA LEU A 243 -6.65 7.02 4.11
C LEU A 243 -7.56 7.48 5.25
N ASP A 244 -8.80 7.00 5.27
CA ASP A 244 -9.79 7.43 6.26
C ASP A 244 -9.38 7.08 7.71
N ASN A 245 -8.79 5.91 7.92
CA ASN A 245 -8.39 5.40 9.24
C ASN A 245 -6.93 4.91 9.21
N PRO A 246 -5.94 5.81 9.17
CA PRO A 246 -4.53 5.45 9.05
C PRO A 246 -4.08 4.52 10.17
N GLU A 247 -4.65 4.61 11.37
CA GLU A 247 -4.32 3.73 12.51
C GLU A 247 -4.66 2.25 12.29
N LYS A 248 -5.64 1.94 11.44
CA LYS A 248 -5.97 0.56 11.06
C LYS A 248 -5.14 0.06 9.88
N GLU A 249 -4.67 0.99 9.06
CA GLU A 249 -3.98 0.69 7.80
C GLU A 249 -2.46 0.64 7.97
N ILE A 250 -1.89 1.39 8.92
CA ILE A 250 -0.44 1.55 9.06
C ILE A 250 0.32 0.24 9.32
N GLY A 251 -0.33 -0.74 9.94
CA GLY A 251 0.25 -2.07 10.16
C GLY A 251 0.40 -2.92 8.89
N HIS A 252 -0.27 -2.53 7.80
CA HIS A 252 -0.17 -3.18 6.49
C HIS A 252 0.76 -2.45 5.53
N LEU A 253 1.25 -1.26 5.92
CA LEU A 253 2.07 -0.40 5.09
C LEU A 253 3.53 -0.56 5.47
N ASP A 254 4.36 -0.81 4.47
CA ASP A 254 5.81 -0.74 4.55
C ASP A 254 6.31 0.71 4.50
N ALA A 255 5.55 1.59 3.85
CA ALA A 255 5.83 3.01 3.83
C ALA A 255 4.54 3.83 3.77
N PHE A 256 4.34 4.74 4.72
CA PHE A 256 3.26 5.71 4.71
C PHE A 256 3.83 7.11 4.66
N VAL A 257 3.58 7.80 3.55
CA VAL A 257 4.15 9.13 3.28
C VAL A 257 3.06 10.18 3.41
N VAL A 258 3.30 11.17 4.25
CA VAL A 258 2.36 12.27 4.50
C VAL A 258 2.94 13.61 4.03
N PRO A 259 2.11 14.53 3.51
CA PRO A 259 2.58 15.73 2.81
C PRO A 259 2.95 16.88 3.76
N SER A 260 2.64 16.80 5.05
CA SER A 260 2.89 17.87 6.01
C SER A 260 3.34 17.36 7.37
N LEU A 261 4.17 18.16 8.06
CA LEU A 261 4.63 17.86 9.41
C LEU A 261 3.45 17.79 10.40
N LYS A 262 2.42 18.62 10.18
CA LYS A 262 1.18 18.57 10.96
C LYS A 262 0.52 17.19 10.85
N LYS A 263 0.28 16.72 9.62
CA LYS A 263 -0.34 15.40 9.38
C LYS A 263 0.53 14.27 9.91
N TYR A 264 1.86 14.39 9.85
CA TYR A 264 2.79 13.46 10.49
C TYR A 264 2.57 13.39 11.99
N HIS A 265 2.56 14.52 12.69
CA HIS A 265 2.31 14.55 14.13
C HIS A 265 0.92 14.02 14.48
N ASP A 266 -0.13 14.42 13.75
CA ASP A 266 -1.50 13.93 13.94
C ASP A 266 -1.58 12.40 13.75
N THR A 267 -0.81 11.85 12.82
CA THR A 267 -0.74 10.39 12.58
C THR A 267 -0.01 9.70 13.73
N ILE A 268 1.17 10.20 14.12
CA ILE A 268 1.98 9.66 15.21
C ILE A 268 1.23 9.69 16.55
N GLU A 269 0.42 10.72 16.81
CA GLU A 269 -0.42 10.81 18.00
C GLU A 269 -1.47 9.67 18.03
N LYS A 270 -2.03 9.32 16.86
CA LYS A 270 -3.04 8.26 16.73
C LYS A 270 -2.44 6.85 16.71
N THR A 271 -1.30 6.67 16.04
CA THR A 271 -0.72 5.35 15.75
C THR A 271 0.42 4.95 16.68
N GLY A 272 0.88 5.90 17.50
CA GLY A 272 2.18 5.84 18.16
C GLY A 272 3.34 6.13 17.18
N PRO A 273 4.56 6.29 17.70
CA PRO A 273 5.75 6.44 16.88
C PRO A 273 6.00 5.18 16.04
N ARG A 274 6.28 5.37 14.75
CA ARG A 274 6.57 4.29 13.81
C ARG A 274 7.70 4.70 12.88
N THR A 275 8.50 3.74 12.43
CA THR A 275 9.61 4.00 11.50
C THR A 275 9.18 4.02 10.04
N ASN A 276 8.02 3.43 9.73
CA ASN A 276 7.41 3.39 8.39
C ASN A 276 6.54 4.62 8.08
N ILE A 277 6.36 5.56 9.01
CA ILE A 277 5.67 6.83 8.74
C ILE A 277 6.74 7.87 8.39
N TYR A 278 6.54 8.54 7.25
CA TYR A 278 7.48 9.51 6.74
C TYR A 278 6.77 10.81 6.40
N TYR A 279 7.33 11.91 6.89
CA TYR A 279 6.99 13.23 6.40
C TYR A 279 7.93 13.60 5.26
N VAL A 280 7.35 13.98 4.12
CA VAL A 280 8.12 14.50 2.99
C VAL A 280 7.49 15.80 2.55
N SER A 281 8.25 16.89 2.73
CA SER A 281 7.89 18.19 2.18
C SER A 281 7.70 18.08 0.66
N GLU A 282 6.80 18.86 0.09
CA GLU A 282 6.56 18.88 -1.36
C GLU A 282 7.78 19.35 -2.17
N GLU A 283 8.81 19.87 -1.50
CA GLU A 283 10.08 20.26 -2.12
C GLU A 283 10.83 19.08 -2.76
N PRO A 284 11.23 19.18 -4.05
CA PRO A 284 11.87 18.09 -4.80
C PRO A 284 13.15 17.52 -4.16
N PHE A 285 13.98 18.37 -3.54
CA PHE A 285 15.25 17.93 -2.92
C PHE A 285 15.03 17.02 -1.71
N THR A 286 13.95 17.25 -0.96
CA THR A 286 13.60 16.45 0.24
C THR A 286 13.13 15.06 -0.15
N ARG A 287 12.44 14.94 -1.30
CA ARG A 287 11.99 13.65 -1.85
C ARG A 287 13.17 12.74 -2.23
N LYS A 288 14.27 13.28 -2.74
CA LYS A 288 15.45 12.49 -3.14
C LYS A 288 16.04 11.64 -2.00
N ARG A 289 16.43 12.26 -0.88
CA ARG A 289 17.02 11.53 0.27
C ARG A 289 16.04 10.56 0.94
N PHE A 290 14.75 10.80 0.77
CA PHE A 290 13.71 10.00 1.38
C PHE A 290 13.63 8.61 0.74
N VAL A 291 13.83 8.49 -0.57
CA VAL A 291 13.68 7.24 -1.33
C VAL A 291 14.71 6.21 -0.90
N ASP A 292 15.98 6.61 -0.83
CA ASP A 292 17.06 5.74 -0.36
C ASP A 292 16.75 5.21 1.04
N LYS A 293 16.33 6.09 1.95
CA LYS A 293 15.95 5.72 3.32
C LYS A 293 14.77 4.74 3.34
N LEU A 294 13.78 4.95 2.48
CA LEU A 294 12.60 4.10 2.40
C LEU A 294 12.96 2.70 1.86
N ILE A 295 13.70 2.59 0.75
CA ILE A 295 14.12 1.28 0.21
C ILE A 295 15.01 0.53 1.20
N ASP A 296 15.96 1.22 1.84
CA ASP A 296 16.86 0.61 2.83
C ASP A 296 16.13 0.11 4.07
N GLN A 297 15.04 0.77 4.49
CA GLN A 297 14.27 0.38 5.68
C GLN A 297 13.20 -0.67 5.40
N VAL A 298 12.69 -0.75 4.17
CA VAL A 298 11.54 -1.59 3.83
C VAL A 298 11.78 -3.09 4.06
N THR A 299 13.00 -3.58 3.83
CA THR A 299 13.35 -5.00 4.09
C THR A 299 13.28 -5.40 5.57
N PHE A 300 13.22 -4.43 6.48
CA PHE A 300 13.09 -4.64 7.93
C PHE A 300 11.64 -4.50 8.44
N ASN A 301 10.67 -4.26 7.55
CA ASN A 301 9.29 -4.12 7.97
C ASN A 301 8.68 -5.48 8.26
N ASN A 302 8.31 -5.68 9.52
CA ASN A 302 7.60 -6.86 9.97
C ASN A 302 6.08 -6.71 9.83
N GLN A 303 5.40 -7.86 9.80
CA GLN A 303 3.95 -8.00 9.66
C GLN A 303 3.30 -8.38 10.99
N LEU A 304 3.89 -7.93 12.11
CA LEU A 304 3.37 -8.18 13.44
C LEU A 304 2.08 -7.38 13.67
N LYS A 305 1.06 -8.04 14.24
CA LYS A 305 -0.28 -7.47 14.42
C LYS A 305 -0.67 -7.28 15.87
N ASP A 306 -0.30 -8.23 16.72
CA ASP A 306 -0.66 -8.23 18.13
C ASP A 306 0.54 -8.56 19.02
N MET A 307 0.45 -8.12 20.27
CA MET A 307 1.37 -8.47 21.35
C MET A 307 0.57 -8.86 22.60
N ASP A 308 0.61 -10.14 22.96
CA ASP A 308 0.03 -10.68 24.18
C ASP A 308 1.11 -10.82 25.26
N VAL A 309 0.83 -10.36 26.48
CA VAL A 309 1.80 -10.32 27.58
C VAL A 309 1.21 -11.02 28.80
N GLY A 310 1.71 -12.22 29.09
CA GLY A 310 1.33 -13.03 30.25
C GLY A 310 2.35 -12.95 31.38
N LEU A 311 1.92 -12.60 32.58
CA LEU A 311 2.77 -12.53 33.77
C LEU A 311 3.33 -13.93 34.10
N LEU A 312 4.62 -14.00 34.42
CA LEU A 312 5.26 -15.18 35.00
C LEU A 312 5.54 -14.98 36.49
N THR A 313 6.14 -13.84 36.84
CA THR A 313 6.51 -13.54 38.24
C THR A 313 6.37 -12.06 38.54
N ALA A 314 5.88 -11.72 39.73
CA ALA A 314 5.88 -10.36 40.26
C ALA A 314 6.32 -10.31 41.72
N GLU A 315 7.48 -9.72 41.99
CA GLU A 315 8.09 -9.75 43.32
C GLU A 315 8.72 -8.41 43.71
N TRP A 316 8.47 -7.96 44.95
CA TRP A 316 9.10 -6.76 45.46
C TRP A 316 10.53 -7.04 45.93
N GLN A 317 11.51 -6.43 45.28
CA GLN A 317 12.92 -6.50 45.69
C GLN A 317 13.25 -5.45 46.76
N SER A 318 12.49 -4.36 46.83
CA SER A 318 12.59 -3.35 47.89
C SER A 318 11.26 -2.59 48.06
N LYS A 319 11.20 -1.61 48.97
CA LYS A 319 9.99 -0.79 49.23
C LYS A 319 9.42 -0.06 48.01
N SER A 320 10.21 0.11 46.95
CA SER A 320 9.80 0.82 45.74
C SER A 320 10.27 0.16 44.45
N LYS A 321 10.93 -1.01 44.54
CA LYS A 321 11.43 -1.74 43.39
C LYS A 321 10.64 -3.02 43.22
N LEU A 322 9.85 -3.09 42.15
CA LEU A 322 9.08 -4.27 41.75
C LEU A 322 9.83 -4.97 40.62
N TYR A 323 10.20 -6.22 40.82
CA TYR A 323 10.69 -7.10 39.76
C TYR A 323 9.52 -7.77 39.08
N LEU A 324 9.55 -7.80 37.75
CA LEU A 324 8.59 -8.51 36.92
C LEU A 324 9.32 -9.42 35.94
N SER A 325 8.68 -10.55 35.64
CA SER A 325 8.94 -11.33 34.44
C SER A 325 7.64 -11.72 33.78
N ALA A 326 7.63 -11.73 32.45
CA ALA A 326 6.48 -12.08 31.63
C ALA A 326 6.90 -12.88 30.40
N LYS A 327 5.97 -13.70 29.92
CA LYS A 327 5.99 -14.30 28.60
C LYS A 327 5.30 -13.36 27.63
N VAL A 328 5.93 -13.09 26.50
CA VAL A 328 5.42 -12.21 25.44
C VAL A 328 5.25 -13.04 24.19
N GLU A 329 4.10 -12.87 23.52
CA GLU A 329 3.78 -13.54 22.27
C GLU A 329 3.39 -12.49 21.24
N PHE A 330 4.05 -12.51 20.09
CA PHE A 330 3.62 -11.72 18.93
C PHE A 330 2.90 -12.60 17.91
N LYS A 331 1.89 -12.03 17.25
CA LYS A 331 1.21 -12.67 16.11
C LYS A 331 1.64 -12.02 14.80
N GLY A 332 1.93 -12.84 13.80
CA GLY A 332 2.31 -12.39 12.46
C GLY A 332 3.64 -13.00 12.02
N ASP A 333 4.33 -12.33 11.10
CA ASP A 333 5.59 -12.78 10.53
C ASP A 333 6.65 -11.67 10.63
N VAL A 334 7.90 -12.08 10.82
CA VAL A 334 9.07 -11.18 10.91
C VAL A 334 10.09 -11.59 9.84
N PRO A 335 10.53 -10.67 8.96
CA PRO A 335 11.60 -10.94 8.01
C PRO A 335 12.88 -11.38 8.72
N THR A 336 13.68 -12.23 8.08
CA THR A 336 14.93 -12.73 8.67
C THR A 336 15.88 -11.60 9.08
N HIS A 337 15.87 -10.48 8.36
CA HIS A 337 16.67 -9.28 8.65
C HIS A 337 16.21 -8.51 9.90
N SER A 338 14.96 -8.72 10.34
CA SER A 338 14.34 -8.07 11.49
C SER A 338 14.55 -8.81 12.80
N ILE A 339 14.98 -10.08 12.76
CA ILE A 339 15.21 -10.91 13.94
C ILE A 339 16.24 -10.25 14.87
N GLY A 340 15.96 -10.21 16.17
CA GLY A 340 16.84 -9.63 17.19
C GLY A 340 16.93 -8.09 17.21
N ARG A 341 16.17 -7.37 16.37
CA ARG A 341 16.15 -5.89 16.34
C ARG A 341 15.14 -5.25 17.27
N HIS A 342 14.38 -6.07 18.01
CA HIS A 342 13.38 -5.60 18.95
C HIS A 342 14.01 -4.88 20.15
N LYS A 343 13.30 -3.88 20.66
CA LYS A 343 13.61 -3.18 21.90
C LYS A 343 12.38 -3.23 22.80
N MET A 344 12.52 -3.90 23.94
CA MET A 344 11.44 -4.02 24.91
C MET A 344 11.75 -3.27 26.19
N TYR A 345 10.73 -2.60 26.72
CA TYR A 345 10.83 -1.89 27.99
C TYR A 345 9.50 -1.90 28.73
N TRP A 346 9.59 -1.86 30.05
CA TRP A 346 8.45 -1.69 30.92
C TRP A 346 8.08 -0.22 31.03
N LYS A 347 6.78 0.07 31.06
CA LYS A 347 6.26 1.42 31.24
C LYS A 347 5.27 1.44 32.41
N LEU A 348 5.51 2.36 33.34
CA LEU A 348 4.58 2.71 34.40
C LEU A 348 3.86 3.99 34.02
N LYS A 349 2.55 4.07 34.32
CA LYS A 349 1.75 5.27 34.11
C LYS A 349 0.83 5.53 35.30
N ASN A 350 0.88 6.74 35.84
CA ASN A 350 -0.10 7.19 36.81
C ASN A 350 -1.42 7.51 36.10
N LYS A 351 -2.50 6.82 36.47
CA LYS A 351 -3.79 6.95 35.79
C LYS A 351 -4.40 8.34 35.88
N LYS A 352 -4.10 9.12 36.94
CA LYS A 352 -4.74 10.42 37.17
C LYS A 352 -3.91 11.59 36.68
N SER A 353 -2.61 11.59 36.97
CA SER A 353 -1.72 12.67 36.53
C SER A 353 -1.18 12.46 35.11
N GLY A 354 -1.21 11.22 34.61
CA GLY A 354 -0.58 10.87 33.34
C GLY A 354 0.94 10.79 33.41
N THR A 355 1.56 10.88 34.59
CA THR A 355 3.02 10.79 34.74
C THR A 355 3.51 9.39 34.39
N GLU A 356 4.57 9.31 33.57
CA GLU A 356 5.08 8.08 32.99
C GLU A 356 6.57 7.87 33.33
N SER A 357 7.00 6.61 33.39
CA SER A 357 8.42 6.25 33.51
C SER A 357 8.68 4.91 32.84
N THR A 358 9.84 4.78 32.19
CA THR A 358 10.23 3.61 31.41
C THR A 358 11.46 2.92 31.99
N PHE A 359 11.54 1.60 31.83
CA PHE A 359 12.61 0.75 32.34
C PHE A 359 12.95 -0.32 31.30
N ASN A 360 14.20 -0.38 30.84
CA ASN A 360 14.63 -1.40 29.87
C ASN A 360 14.33 -2.81 30.38
N ALA A 361 13.75 -3.65 29.53
CA ALA A 361 13.55 -5.06 29.81
C ALA A 361 14.78 -5.86 29.37
N LYS A 362 15.11 -6.91 30.13
CA LYS A 362 16.07 -7.94 29.72
C LYS A 362 15.31 -9.07 29.04
N VAL A 363 15.74 -9.44 27.85
CA VAL A 363 15.21 -10.57 27.07
C VAL A 363 16.14 -11.77 27.29
N SER A 364 15.62 -12.92 27.71
CA SER A 364 16.44 -14.08 28.10
C SER A 364 16.18 -15.35 27.28
N SER A 365 15.04 -15.47 26.61
CA SER A 365 14.73 -16.57 25.70
C SER A 365 13.94 -16.05 24.50
N GLU A 366 14.28 -16.52 23.31
CA GLU A 366 13.64 -16.19 22.03
C GLU A 366 13.37 -17.50 21.29
N GLU A 367 12.10 -17.87 21.18
CA GLU A 367 11.63 -18.98 20.33
C GLU A 367 10.61 -18.40 19.34
N GLU A 368 11.02 -18.26 18.07
CA GLU A 368 10.26 -17.63 16.98
C GLU A 368 9.77 -16.20 17.29
N LEU A 369 8.61 -16.07 17.94
CA LEU A 369 7.92 -14.82 18.32
C LEU A 369 7.51 -14.82 19.80
N MET A 370 8.09 -15.74 20.58
CA MET A 370 7.86 -15.91 22.01
C MET A 370 9.08 -15.46 22.79
N PHE A 371 8.88 -14.55 23.73
CA PHE A 371 9.95 -13.96 24.53
C PHE A 371 9.69 -14.14 26.01
N THR A 372 10.74 -14.45 26.76
CA THR A 372 10.74 -14.22 28.21
C THR A 372 11.44 -12.90 28.48
N VAL A 373 10.69 -11.96 29.05
CA VAL A 373 11.20 -10.65 29.42
C VAL A 373 11.19 -10.47 30.93
N SER A 374 12.15 -9.70 31.45
CA SER A 374 12.18 -9.35 32.86
C SER A 374 12.73 -7.95 33.10
N GLY A 375 12.47 -7.39 34.27
CA GLY A 375 12.99 -6.08 34.64
C GLY A 375 12.61 -5.65 36.05
N THR A 376 13.34 -4.68 36.59
CA THR A 376 13.06 -4.09 37.89
C THR A 376 12.58 -2.65 37.71
N LEU A 377 11.35 -2.36 38.14
CA LEU A 377 10.70 -1.08 37.99
C LEU A 377 10.72 -0.30 39.31
N CYS A 378 11.01 1.00 39.23
CA CYS A 378 10.97 1.89 40.39
C CYS A 378 9.60 2.60 40.46
N VAL A 379 8.68 2.10 41.27
CA VAL A 379 7.28 2.57 41.32
C VAL A 379 7.16 4.03 41.80
N HIS A 380 8.12 4.52 42.59
CA HIS A 380 8.14 5.92 43.03
C HIS A 380 8.33 6.93 41.90
N SER A 381 8.87 6.50 40.75
CA SER A 381 9.11 7.39 39.59
C SER A 381 7.85 8.05 39.05
N VAL A 382 6.68 7.42 39.23
CA VAL A 382 5.37 7.90 38.76
C VAL A 382 4.43 8.30 39.89
N LEU A 383 4.97 8.49 41.10
CA LEU A 383 4.18 8.79 42.30
C LEU A 383 4.09 10.29 42.59
N ASP A 384 3.70 11.06 41.58
CA ASP A 384 3.43 12.48 41.68
C ASP A 384 2.01 12.76 42.24
N GLN A 385 1.05 11.88 41.94
CA GLN A 385 -0.32 11.93 42.46
C GLN A 385 -0.79 10.57 42.98
N LEU A 386 -1.59 10.55 44.04
CA LEU A 386 -2.18 9.32 44.57
C LEU A 386 -3.27 8.80 43.61
N SER A 387 -2.93 7.77 42.84
CA SER A 387 -3.83 7.09 41.91
C SER A 387 -3.40 5.63 41.67
N MET A 388 -4.18 4.92 40.86
CA MET A 388 -3.79 3.65 40.25
C MET A 388 -2.58 3.88 39.34
N ILE A 389 -1.60 3.00 39.42
CA ILE A 389 -0.48 2.92 38.49
C ILE A 389 -0.76 1.75 37.54
N GLU A 390 -0.84 2.08 36.27
CA GLU A 390 -1.00 1.12 35.17
C GLU A 390 0.39 0.66 34.71
N LEU A 391 0.45 -0.62 34.34
CA LEU A 391 1.69 -1.28 33.96
C LEU A 391 1.57 -1.88 32.56
N TYR A 392 2.51 -1.51 31.72
CA TYR A 392 2.57 -1.93 30.33
C TYR A 392 3.95 -2.52 30.05
N LEU A 393 3.98 -3.54 29.21
CA LEU A 393 5.17 -3.84 28.42
C LEU A 393 5.03 -3.14 27.08
N CYS A 394 6.08 -2.45 26.67
CA CYS A 394 6.18 -1.83 25.36
C CYS A 394 7.25 -2.56 24.54
N SER A 395 6.98 -2.73 23.25
CA SER A 395 7.92 -3.28 22.27
C SER A 395 7.98 -2.37 21.06
N GLU A 396 9.19 -1.93 20.73
CA GLU A 396 9.53 -1.29 19.47
C GLU A 396 10.28 -2.32 18.62
N TRP A 397 9.71 -2.68 17.49
CA TRP A 397 10.32 -3.66 16.59
C TRP A 397 10.20 -3.17 15.15
N ASP A 398 11.28 -2.58 14.64
CA ASP A 398 11.34 -1.95 13.32
C ASP A 398 10.16 -0.99 13.04
N ASN A 399 9.21 -1.36 12.18
CA ASN A 399 8.00 -0.58 11.85
C ASN A 399 6.86 -0.73 12.86
N SER A 400 7.01 -1.60 13.86
CA SER A 400 5.96 -1.94 14.80
C SER A 400 6.18 -1.36 16.19
N PHE A 401 5.12 -0.77 16.76
CA PHE A 401 5.03 -0.39 18.16
C PHE A 401 3.86 -1.11 18.82
N PHE A 402 4.13 -1.78 19.92
CA PHE A 402 3.15 -2.45 20.75
C PHE A 402 3.23 -1.95 22.18
N ALA A 403 2.08 -1.71 22.79
CA ALA A 403 1.96 -1.47 24.23
C ALA A 403 0.81 -2.33 24.74
N SER A 404 1.12 -3.27 25.62
CA SER A 404 0.14 -4.23 26.15
C SER A 404 0.21 -4.26 27.66
N SER A 405 -0.96 -4.26 28.29
CA SER A 405 -1.08 -4.43 29.74
C SER A 405 -0.75 -5.88 30.10
N VAL A 406 -0.09 -6.06 31.24
CA VAL A 406 0.31 -7.40 31.70
C VAL A 406 -0.92 -8.16 32.19
N ARG A 407 -1.27 -9.24 31.50
CA ARG A 407 -2.35 -10.17 31.90
C ARG A 407 -1.83 -11.21 32.87
N VAL A 408 -2.67 -11.62 33.79
CA VAL A 408 -2.43 -12.78 34.64
C VAL A 408 -3.29 -13.95 34.15
N THR A 409 -2.62 -15.02 33.73
CA THR A 409 -3.25 -16.23 33.17
C THR A 409 -3.69 -17.23 34.24
N ASP A 410 -2.90 -17.41 35.32
CA ASP A 410 -3.32 -18.16 36.51
C ASP A 410 -3.29 -17.23 37.74
N PRO A 411 -4.42 -17.01 38.45
CA PRO A 411 -4.45 -16.22 39.68
C PRO A 411 -3.50 -16.72 40.78
N LYS A 412 -3.03 -17.98 40.71
CA LYS A 412 -2.02 -18.55 41.61
C LYS A 412 -0.60 -18.06 41.34
N ASP A 413 -0.33 -17.54 40.14
CA ASP A 413 0.96 -16.92 39.77
C ASP A 413 1.12 -15.51 40.37
N ILE A 414 0.03 -14.97 40.93
CA ILE A 414 0.12 -13.85 41.85
C ILE A 414 0.49 -14.44 43.21
N PRO A 415 1.64 -14.11 43.79
CA PRO A 415 2.00 -14.60 45.12
C PRO A 415 0.86 -14.28 46.08
N SER A 416 0.32 -15.35 46.68
CA SER A 416 -0.93 -15.39 47.43
C SER A 416 -1.04 -14.26 48.45
N SER A 417 -2.07 -13.42 48.28
CA SER A 417 -2.67 -12.53 49.27
C SER A 417 -1.70 -11.65 50.09
N LYS A 418 -1.64 -10.35 49.75
CA LYS A 418 -1.11 -9.26 50.60
C LYS A 418 0.42 -9.25 50.81
N HIS A 419 1.21 -9.21 49.75
CA HIS A 419 2.53 -8.56 49.86
C HIS A 419 2.39 -7.04 49.89
N SER A 420 1.74 -6.53 50.94
CA SER A 420 1.87 -5.12 51.33
C SER A 420 3.24 -4.93 51.95
N ILE A 421 4.28 -4.76 51.14
CA ILE A 421 5.54 -4.25 51.65
C ILE A 421 5.36 -2.75 51.84
N LEU A 422 5.19 -2.35 53.11
CA LEU A 422 5.37 -0.98 53.60
C LEU A 422 4.74 0.14 52.75
N GLY A 423 3.60 -0.11 52.08
CA GLY A 423 2.88 0.95 51.38
C GLY A 423 2.32 0.70 49.99
N TRP A 424 2.50 -0.48 49.40
CA TRP A 424 1.99 -0.79 48.05
C TRP A 424 1.11 -2.05 48.03
N GLN A 425 0.20 -2.13 47.07
CA GLN A 425 -0.66 -3.28 46.80
C GLN A 425 -0.68 -3.55 45.29
N ILE A 426 -0.61 -4.83 44.93
CA ILE A 426 -0.81 -5.29 43.56
C ILE A 426 -2.24 -5.86 43.48
N THR A 427 -3.01 -5.45 42.48
CA THR A 427 -4.38 -5.90 42.26
C THR A 427 -4.58 -6.27 40.79
N LEU A 428 -5.68 -6.98 40.52
CA LEU A 428 -6.13 -7.26 39.16
C LEU A 428 -7.32 -6.37 38.80
N ALA A 429 -7.38 -5.91 37.55
CA ALA A 429 -8.61 -5.41 36.96
C ALA A 429 -9.63 -6.55 36.85
N VAL A 430 -10.82 -6.35 37.40
CA VAL A 430 -11.89 -7.35 37.50
C VAL A 430 -12.36 -7.84 36.11
N GLU A 431 -12.31 -6.98 35.10
CA GLU A 431 -12.84 -7.30 33.76
C GLU A 431 -11.85 -8.05 32.87
N ASN A 432 -10.54 -7.81 33.02
CA ASN A 432 -9.52 -8.24 32.04
C ASN A 432 -8.28 -8.91 32.66
N ASN A 433 -8.26 -9.13 33.98
CA ASN A 433 -7.12 -9.69 34.72
C ASN A 433 -5.79 -8.96 34.48
N TYR A 434 -5.84 -7.64 34.28
CA TYR A 434 -4.64 -6.81 34.13
C TYR A 434 -4.03 -6.44 35.47
N LEU A 435 -2.70 -6.47 35.55
CA LEU A 435 -1.95 -6.12 36.74
C LEU A 435 -1.93 -4.61 36.99
N HIS A 436 -2.37 -4.19 38.18
CA HIS A 436 -2.32 -2.81 38.65
C HIS A 436 -1.54 -2.68 39.96
N VAL A 437 -0.94 -1.51 40.16
CA VAL A 437 -0.25 -1.16 41.41
C VAL A 437 -0.94 0.03 42.08
N HIS A 438 -1.21 -0.07 43.37
CA HIS A 438 -1.84 0.97 44.17
C HIS A 438 -1.04 1.25 45.44
N THR A 439 -1.14 2.48 45.94
CA THR A 439 -0.64 2.81 47.28
C THR A 439 -1.57 2.22 48.35
N ALA A 440 -1.03 1.42 49.26
CA ALA A 440 -1.70 0.97 50.47
C ALA A 440 -2.02 2.17 51.41
N GLU A 441 -3.10 2.08 52.18
CA GLU A 441 -3.60 3.18 53.04
C GLU A 441 -2.54 3.78 53.98
N GLY A 442 -1.63 2.97 54.52
CA GLY A 442 -0.59 3.43 55.47
C GLY A 442 0.44 4.38 54.85
N LEU A 443 0.81 4.19 53.58
CA LEU A 443 1.73 5.07 52.84
C LEU A 443 0.99 6.30 52.31
N ARG A 444 -0.29 6.15 51.96
CA ARG A 444 -1.18 7.25 51.55
C ARG A 444 -1.18 8.38 52.59
N ARG A 445 -1.28 8.06 53.89
CA ARG A 445 -1.24 9.06 54.99
C ARG A 445 0.12 9.77 55.14
N LYS A 446 1.24 9.06 54.94
CA LYS A 446 2.61 9.65 55.02
C LYS A 446 2.95 10.50 53.79
N LEU A 447 2.53 10.09 52.59
CA LEU A 447 2.73 10.84 51.35
C LEU A 447 1.89 12.12 51.32
N MET A 448 0.62 12.07 51.78
CA MET A 448 -0.19 13.28 51.95
C MET A 448 0.50 14.30 52.86
N LYS A 449 1.12 13.87 53.98
CA LYS A 449 1.90 14.81 54.82
C LYS A 449 3.09 15.45 54.10
N ARG A 450 3.81 14.73 53.23
CA ARG A 450 4.99 15.25 52.49
C ARG A 450 4.63 16.10 51.27
N LEU A 451 3.58 15.73 50.54
CA LEU A 451 3.12 16.49 49.35
C LEU A 451 2.44 17.81 49.76
N PHE A 452 1.81 17.87 50.94
CA PHE A 452 1.15 19.07 51.47
C PHE A 452 2.03 19.92 52.41
N THR A 453 3.25 19.50 52.75
CA THR A 453 4.24 20.34 53.48
C THR A 453 5.17 21.13 52.54
N LYS A 454 5.01 20.97 51.22
CA LYS A 454 5.75 21.70 50.17
C LYS A 454 4.92 22.81 49.51
N LYS A 455 4.00 23.42 50.26
CA LYS A 455 3.32 24.66 49.86
C LYS A 455 3.94 25.85 50.57
#